data_AF-A0A151K2K1-F1
#
_entry.id   AF-A0A151K2K1-F1
#
_cell.length_a   1.000
_cell.length_b   1.000
_cell.length_c   1.000
_cell.angle_alpha   90.00
_cell.angle_beta   90.00
_cell.angle_gamma   90.00
#
_symmetry.space_group_name_H-M   'P 1'
#
loop_
_entity.id
_entity.type
_entity.pdbx_description
1 polymer ?
#
loop_
_entity_poly.entity_id
_entity_poly.type
_entity_poly.pdbx_seq_one_letter_code
_entity_poly.pdbx_strand_id
1 'polypeptide(L)'
;MLDFIKSTTRTGLSNEMRTQLLSKFEVKEALLVLGPPKLNKMLLPILKASSTVCKRDGYQALAQSQVAAALNALGMGLSYLTRAEVASCLPEDAKSALSQIAEASQLLADHQYRLSLARRAFIKPALNLLGKSTADLAPIDEWLFGTSFVDEVKDAQACEKVARVLARAPAATSKAPPQSAGKAQLVRKQAASGNSKAPARQSNQPYRRAGAYQSRNRPRRSLSRSRARRH
;
A
#
# COMPACT_ATOMS: atom_id res chain seq x y z
N MET A 1 -21.52 -14.34 22.20
CA MET A 1 -20.98 -13.24 21.37
C MET A 1 -19.59 -13.57 20.80
N LEU A 2 -18.62 -13.98 21.61
CA LEU A 2 -17.27 -14.32 21.11
C LEU A 2 -17.25 -15.42 20.04
N ASP A 3 -18.09 -16.44 20.15
CA ASP A 3 -18.11 -17.52 19.14
C ASP A 3 -18.68 -17.07 17.79
N PHE A 4 -19.64 -16.13 17.81
CA PHE A 4 -20.10 -15.46 16.60
C PHE A 4 -18.94 -14.70 15.93
N ILE A 5 -18.20 -13.88 16.69
CA ILE A 5 -17.04 -13.14 16.18
C ILE A 5 -16.00 -14.10 15.57
N LYS A 6 -15.64 -15.18 16.28
CA LYS A 6 -14.70 -16.20 15.80
C LYS A 6 -15.14 -16.80 14.46
N SER A 7 -16.42 -17.12 14.34
CA SER A 7 -16.99 -17.67 13.10
C SER A 7 -16.91 -16.65 11.96
N THR A 8 -17.40 -15.43 12.19
CA THR A 8 -17.43 -14.36 11.19
C THR A 8 -16.03 -13.95 10.72
N THR A 9 -15.00 -13.98 11.58
CA THR A 9 -13.62 -13.70 11.15
C THR A 9 -13.12 -14.69 10.10
N ARG A 10 -13.60 -15.94 10.11
CA ARG A 10 -13.18 -16.99 9.16
C ARG A 10 -13.99 -17.00 7.88
N THR A 11 -15.29 -16.72 7.97
CA THR A 11 -16.22 -16.87 6.83
C THR A 11 -16.65 -15.53 6.23
N GLY A 12 -16.41 -14.43 6.94
CA GLY A 12 -17.01 -13.14 6.64
C GLY A 12 -18.52 -13.09 6.95
N LEU A 13 -19.10 -11.91 6.79
CA LEU A 13 -20.55 -11.70 6.74
C LEU A 13 -21.08 -12.06 5.34
N SER A 14 -22.35 -12.47 5.25
CA SER A 14 -23.04 -12.55 3.94
C SER A 14 -23.13 -11.17 3.29
N ASN A 15 -23.26 -11.14 1.96
CA ASN A 15 -23.32 -9.87 1.22
C ASN A 15 -24.58 -9.07 1.59
N GLU A 16 -25.70 -9.75 1.80
CA GLU A 16 -26.98 -9.15 2.19
C GLU A 16 -26.85 -8.50 3.56
N MET A 17 -26.34 -9.23 4.56
CA MET A 17 -26.16 -8.71 5.92
C MET A 17 -25.18 -7.55 5.96
N ARG A 18 -24.06 -7.67 5.23
CA ARG A 18 -23.07 -6.58 5.12
C ARG A 18 -23.71 -5.33 4.54
N THR A 19 -24.46 -5.45 3.44
CA THR A 19 -25.11 -4.31 2.79
C THR A 19 -26.16 -3.67 3.68
N GLN A 20 -26.97 -4.47 4.39
CA GLN A 20 -27.95 -3.98 5.35
C GLN A 20 -27.29 -3.19 6.49
N LEU A 21 -26.20 -3.70 7.06
CA LEU A 21 -25.46 -3.00 8.13
C LEU A 21 -24.79 -1.71 7.63
N LEU A 22 -24.18 -1.74 6.45
CA LEU A 22 -23.57 -0.55 5.85
C LEU A 22 -24.61 0.54 5.58
N SER A 23 -25.80 0.16 5.13
CA SER A 23 -26.91 1.10 4.92
C SER A 23 -27.46 1.65 6.24
N LYS A 24 -27.67 0.77 7.23
CA LYS A 24 -28.18 1.15 8.54
C LYS A 24 -27.26 2.12 9.28
N PHE A 25 -25.95 1.92 9.18
CA PHE A 25 -24.94 2.71 9.87
C PHE A 25 -24.15 3.61 8.92
N GLU A 26 -24.78 4.01 7.81
CA GLU A 26 -24.20 4.94 6.85
C GLU A 26 -23.73 6.22 7.53
N VAL A 27 -22.52 6.64 7.19
CA VAL A 27 -21.90 7.86 7.71
C VAL A 27 -22.42 9.06 6.91
N LYS A 28 -23.03 10.04 7.60
CA LYS A 28 -23.66 11.22 6.97
C LYS A 28 -23.07 12.53 7.50
N GLU A 29 -23.21 13.58 6.68
CA GLU A 29 -22.95 14.98 7.05
C GLU A 29 -21.57 15.19 7.71
N ALA A 30 -21.54 15.72 8.95
CA ALA A 30 -20.32 16.05 9.67
C ALA A 30 -19.41 14.84 9.94
N LEU A 31 -19.96 13.61 9.89
CA LEU A 31 -19.21 12.41 10.14
C LEU A 31 -18.49 11.87 8.90
N LEU A 32 -18.65 12.48 7.72
CA LEU A 32 -18.01 12.04 6.46
C LEU A 32 -16.49 11.89 6.57
N VAL A 33 -15.84 12.60 7.51
CA VAL A 33 -14.42 12.46 7.84
C VAL A 33 -14.03 11.06 8.33
N LEU A 34 -14.99 10.30 8.89
CA LEU A 34 -14.78 8.90 9.29
C LEU A 34 -14.71 7.97 8.07
N GLY A 35 -15.22 8.40 6.92
CA GLY A 35 -15.23 7.63 5.68
C GLY A 35 -13.84 7.47 5.05
N PRO A 36 -13.74 6.71 3.95
CA PRO A 36 -12.51 6.65 3.16
C PRO A 36 -12.17 8.03 2.60
N PRO A 37 -10.93 8.53 2.76
CA PRO A 37 -10.52 9.76 2.12
C PRO A 37 -10.59 9.60 0.59
N LYS A 38 -11.01 10.67 -0.08
CA LYS A 38 -11.22 10.71 -1.53
C LYS A 38 -9.88 10.62 -2.24
N LEU A 39 -9.82 9.87 -3.33
CA LEU A 39 -8.62 9.86 -4.16
C LEU A 39 -8.51 11.19 -4.92
N ASN A 40 -7.35 11.85 -4.86
CA ASN A 40 -7.08 13.08 -5.61
C ASN A 40 -7.34 12.87 -7.11
N LYS A 41 -8.21 13.68 -7.71
CA LYS A 41 -8.70 13.50 -9.09
C LYS A 41 -7.57 13.40 -10.13
N MET A 42 -6.47 14.14 -9.91
CA MET A 42 -5.27 14.11 -10.79
C MET A 42 -4.62 12.71 -10.87
N LEU A 43 -4.80 11.87 -9.85
CA LEU A 43 -4.22 10.53 -9.82
C LEU A 43 -5.07 9.48 -10.57
N LEU A 44 -6.32 9.80 -10.93
CA LEU A 44 -7.21 8.87 -11.61
C LEU A 44 -6.64 8.32 -12.93
N PRO A 45 -6.04 9.12 -13.83
CA PRO A 45 -5.42 8.59 -15.05
C PRO A 45 -4.27 7.63 -14.75
N ILE A 46 -3.45 7.93 -13.75
CA ILE A 46 -2.31 7.10 -13.33
C ILE A 46 -2.81 5.75 -12.80
N LEU A 47 -3.87 5.75 -11.99
CA LEU A 47 -4.45 4.50 -11.48
C LEU A 47 -5.15 3.71 -12.57
N LYS A 48 -5.85 4.36 -13.51
CA LYS A 48 -6.53 3.68 -14.62
C LYS A 48 -5.54 2.99 -15.56
N ALA A 49 -4.30 3.49 -15.66
CA ALA A 49 -3.23 2.81 -16.39
C ALA A 49 -2.83 1.46 -15.77
N SER A 50 -3.14 1.22 -14.48
CA SER A 50 -2.90 -0.05 -13.79
C SER A 50 -4.18 -0.61 -13.17
N SER A 51 -4.83 -1.53 -13.89
CA SER A 51 -6.07 -2.19 -13.43
C SER A 51 -5.92 -2.85 -12.05
N THR A 52 -4.74 -3.40 -11.74
CA THR A 52 -4.44 -4.01 -10.44
C THR A 52 -4.42 -2.98 -9.31
N VAL A 53 -3.75 -1.83 -9.51
CA VAL A 53 -3.69 -0.78 -8.48
C VAL A 53 -5.08 -0.18 -8.26
N CYS A 54 -5.82 0.07 -9.34
CA CYS A 54 -7.19 0.58 -9.30
C CYS A 54 -8.14 -0.36 -8.53
N LYS A 55 -8.15 -1.66 -8.86
CA LYS A 55 -8.98 -2.65 -8.15
C LYS A 55 -8.61 -2.75 -6.68
N ARG A 56 -7.32 -2.76 -6.36
CA ARG A 56 -6.84 -2.84 -4.96
C ARG A 56 -7.26 -1.62 -4.14
N ASP A 57 -7.10 -0.41 -4.68
CA ASP A 57 -7.57 0.81 -4.01
C ASP A 57 -9.08 0.76 -3.75
N GLY A 58 -9.86 0.30 -4.73
CA GLY A 58 -11.31 0.11 -4.59
C GLY A 58 -11.68 -0.84 -3.44
N TYR A 59 -11.02 -2.00 -3.33
CA TYR A 59 -11.25 -2.91 -2.20
C TYR A 59 -10.86 -2.29 -0.85
N GLN A 60 -9.79 -1.50 -0.79
CA GLN A 60 -9.40 -0.82 0.43
C GLN A 60 -10.37 0.30 0.83
N ALA A 61 -10.87 1.06 -0.15
CA ALA A 61 -11.91 2.06 0.09
C ALA A 61 -13.20 1.41 0.63
N LEU A 62 -13.60 0.25 0.10
CA LEU A 62 -14.74 -0.52 0.63
C LEU A 62 -14.50 -1.01 2.07
N ALA A 63 -13.29 -1.49 2.37
CA ALA A 63 -12.92 -1.88 3.74
C ALA A 63 -13.00 -0.68 4.70
N GLN A 64 -12.49 0.48 4.28
CA GLN A 64 -12.60 1.73 5.03
C GLN A 64 -14.05 2.16 5.26
N SER A 65 -14.93 2.02 4.26
CA SER A 65 -16.36 2.30 4.44
C SER A 65 -17.00 1.38 5.50
N GLN A 66 -16.58 0.11 5.55
CA GLN A 66 -17.07 -0.82 6.57
C GLN A 66 -16.58 -0.48 7.98
N VAL A 67 -15.32 -0.05 8.13
CA VAL A 67 -14.79 0.45 9.41
C VAL A 67 -15.52 1.73 9.83
N ALA A 68 -15.76 2.65 8.88
CA ALA A 68 -16.50 3.88 9.13
C ALA A 68 -17.93 3.61 9.63
N ALA A 69 -18.64 2.67 9.00
CA ALA A 69 -19.97 2.25 9.44
C ALA A 69 -19.93 1.61 10.85
N ALA A 70 -18.90 0.81 11.15
CA ALA A 70 -18.73 0.23 12.49
C ALA A 70 -18.48 1.32 13.55
N LEU A 71 -17.61 2.29 13.26
CA LEU A 71 -17.36 3.44 14.14
C LEU A 71 -18.64 4.26 14.39
N ASN A 72 -19.43 4.49 13.34
CA ASN A 72 -20.71 5.20 13.47
C ASN A 72 -21.70 4.42 14.34
N ALA A 73 -21.83 3.11 14.13
CA ALA A 73 -22.67 2.24 14.96
C ALA A 73 -22.28 2.29 16.45
N LEU A 74 -20.98 2.21 16.74
CA LEU A 74 -20.44 2.30 18.09
C LEU A 74 -20.67 3.69 18.69
N GLY A 75 -20.40 4.74 17.93
CA GLY A 75 -20.62 6.13 18.33
C GLY A 75 -22.08 6.41 18.66
N MET A 76 -23.02 5.94 17.84
CA MET A 76 -24.46 6.05 18.11
C MET A 76 -24.85 5.33 19.41
N GLY A 77 -24.38 4.09 19.59
CA GLY A 77 -24.68 3.29 20.78
C GLY A 77 -24.10 3.91 22.06
N LEU A 78 -22.82 4.29 22.03
CA LEU A 78 -22.16 4.97 23.15
C LEU A 78 -22.83 6.30 23.47
N SER A 79 -23.13 7.13 22.47
CA SER A 79 -23.79 8.43 22.66
C SER A 79 -25.18 8.28 23.31
N TYR A 80 -25.88 7.17 23.06
CA TYR A 80 -27.14 6.86 23.74
C TYR A 80 -26.91 6.45 25.19
N LEU A 81 -25.95 5.55 25.44
CA LEU A 81 -25.66 5.03 26.79
C LEU A 81 -25.05 6.08 27.73
N THR A 82 -24.38 7.09 27.19
CA THR A 82 -23.76 8.17 27.98
C THR A 82 -24.69 9.37 28.24
N ARG A 83 -25.96 9.33 27.79
CA ARG A 83 -26.95 10.36 28.15
C ARG A 83 -27.20 10.33 29.65
N ALA A 84 -27.34 11.49 30.29
CA ALA A 84 -27.42 11.58 31.75
C ALA A 84 -28.53 10.71 32.35
N GLU A 85 -29.69 10.68 31.71
CA GLU A 85 -30.88 9.94 32.15
C GLU A 85 -30.69 8.41 32.03
N VAL A 86 -29.89 7.97 31.05
CA VAL A 86 -29.58 6.55 30.83
C VAL A 86 -28.43 6.14 31.75
N ALA A 87 -27.38 6.95 31.81
CA ALA A 87 -26.17 6.68 32.56
C ALA A 87 -26.43 6.55 34.06
N SER A 88 -27.35 7.34 34.63
CA SER A 88 -27.72 7.23 36.05
C SER A 88 -28.43 5.92 36.40
N CYS A 89 -28.98 5.22 35.41
CA CYS A 89 -29.67 3.94 35.58
C CYS A 89 -28.77 2.73 35.33
N LEU A 90 -27.52 2.95 34.89
CA LEU A 90 -26.60 1.87 34.57
C LEU A 90 -25.98 1.28 35.85
N PRO A 91 -25.86 -0.06 35.94
CA PRO A 91 -25.06 -0.70 37.00
C PRO A 91 -23.60 -0.25 36.95
N GLU A 92 -22.90 -0.29 38.09
CA GLU A 92 -21.48 0.08 38.16
C GLU A 92 -20.60 -0.71 37.17
N ASP A 93 -20.88 -2.01 36.99
CA ASP A 93 -20.14 -2.87 36.05
C ASP A 93 -20.31 -2.43 34.57
N ALA A 94 -21.37 -1.69 34.25
CA ALA A 94 -21.58 -1.16 32.90
C ALA A 94 -20.54 -0.10 32.52
N LYS A 95 -19.96 0.61 33.50
CA LYS A 95 -18.90 1.60 33.24
C LYS A 95 -17.66 0.94 32.64
N SER A 96 -17.26 -0.21 33.17
CA SER A 96 -16.14 -1.01 32.65
C SER A 96 -16.39 -1.48 31.22
N ALA A 97 -17.61 -1.96 30.93
CA ALA A 97 -17.99 -2.36 29.58
C ALA A 97 -17.99 -1.18 28.59
N LEU A 98 -18.48 0.00 29.02
CA LEU A 98 -18.44 1.22 28.21
C LEU A 98 -17.01 1.66 27.90
N SER A 99 -16.09 1.60 28.87
CA SER A 99 -14.67 1.89 28.64
C SER A 99 -14.07 0.96 27.59
N GLN A 100 -14.30 -0.35 27.71
CA GLN A 100 -13.81 -1.34 26.74
C GLN A 100 -14.34 -1.09 25.32
N ILE A 101 -15.61 -0.70 25.19
CA ILE A 101 -16.21 -0.37 23.88
C ILE A 101 -15.63 0.94 23.33
N ALA A 102 -15.37 1.94 24.18
CA ALA A 102 -14.74 3.19 23.77
C ALA A 102 -13.30 2.96 23.30
N GLU A 103 -12.51 2.16 24.03
CA GLU A 103 -11.15 1.75 23.66
C GLU A 103 -11.15 0.96 22.33
N ALA A 104 -12.09 0.03 22.15
CA ALA A 104 -12.26 -0.67 20.88
C ALA A 104 -12.59 0.28 19.71
N SER A 105 -13.37 1.33 19.97
CA SER A 105 -13.69 2.37 18.99
C SER A 105 -12.44 3.19 18.62
N GLN A 106 -11.58 3.50 19.59
CA GLN A 106 -10.30 4.16 19.32
C GLN A 106 -9.38 3.29 18.44
N LEU A 107 -9.31 1.98 18.70
CA LEU A 107 -8.54 1.05 17.85
C LEU A 107 -9.09 0.96 16.42
N LEU A 108 -10.42 1.00 16.25
CA LEU A 108 -11.03 1.05 14.91
C LEU A 108 -10.75 2.38 14.20
N ALA A 109 -10.73 3.50 14.91
CA ALA A 109 -10.38 4.80 14.35
C ALA A 109 -8.91 4.84 13.88
N ASP A 110 -7.98 4.31 14.69
CA ASP A 110 -6.59 4.11 14.24
C ASP A 110 -6.51 3.17 13.04
N HIS A 111 -7.27 2.07 13.05
CA HIS A 111 -7.30 1.16 11.90
C HIS A 111 -7.77 1.85 10.62
N GLN A 112 -8.76 2.75 10.71
CA GLN A 112 -9.21 3.57 9.59
C GLN A 112 -8.08 4.44 9.01
N TYR A 113 -7.26 5.05 9.87
CA TYR A 113 -6.08 5.80 9.46
C TYR A 113 -5.02 4.88 8.82
N ARG A 114 -4.74 3.73 9.42
CA ARG A 114 -3.78 2.75 8.88
C ARG A 114 -4.19 2.21 7.51
N LEU A 115 -5.49 2.08 7.23
CA LEU A 115 -5.98 1.74 5.88
C LEU A 115 -5.67 2.85 4.87
N SER A 116 -5.77 4.13 5.26
CA SER A 116 -5.34 5.25 4.41
C SER A 116 -3.84 5.21 4.11
N LEU A 117 -3.01 4.89 5.12
CA LEU A 117 -1.57 4.67 4.90
C LEU A 117 -1.29 3.51 3.94
N ALA A 118 -2.03 2.40 4.08
CA ALA A 118 -1.92 1.26 3.17
C ALA A 118 -2.28 1.63 1.73
N ARG A 119 -3.34 2.42 1.52
CA ARG A 119 -3.72 2.95 0.20
C ARG A 119 -2.61 3.82 -0.39
N ARG A 120 -2.04 4.75 0.39
CA ARG A 120 -0.89 5.57 -0.03
C ARG A 120 0.31 4.70 -0.42
N ALA A 121 0.70 3.74 0.42
CA ALA A 121 1.84 2.84 0.15
C ALA A 121 1.67 2.07 -1.16
N PHE A 122 0.43 1.79 -1.55
CA PHE A 122 0.11 1.05 -2.76
C PHE A 122 -0.04 1.90 -4.03
N ILE A 123 -0.35 3.18 -3.89
CA ILE A 123 -0.46 4.13 -5.00
C ILE A 123 0.88 4.81 -5.28
N LYS A 124 1.66 5.14 -4.23
CA LYS A 124 2.95 5.83 -4.32
C LYS A 124 3.92 5.26 -5.36
N PRO A 125 4.08 3.93 -5.51
CA PRO A 125 4.98 3.36 -6.52
C PRO A 125 4.64 3.77 -7.96
N ALA A 126 3.38 4.11 -8.25
CA ALA A 126 2.92 4.57 -9.57
C ALA A 126 3.23 6.06 -9.84
N LEU A 127 3.71 6.81 -8.86
CA LEU A 127 4.07 8.22 -8.99
C LEU A 127 5.52 8.38 -9.46
N ASN A 128 5.82 9.50 -10.12
CA ASN A 128 7.19 9.91 -10.40
C ASN A 128 7.92 10.36 -9.11
N LEU A 129 9.22 10.63 -9.18
CA LEU A 129 10.02 11.01 -8.01
C LEU A 129 9.44 12.23 -7.28
N LEU A 130 9.06 13.27 -8.03
CA LEU A 130 8.44 14.48 -7.49
C LEU A 130 7.15 14.17 -6.72
N GLY A 131 6.23 13.43 -7.36
CA GLY A 131 4.96 13.04 -6.76
C GLY A 131 5.12 12.14 -5.55
N LYS A 132 6.17 11.30 -5.49
CA LYS A 132 6.49 10.51 -4.28
C LYS A 132 6.89 11.40 -3.12
N SER A 133 7.84 12.31 -3.33
CA SER A 133 8.33 13.23 -2.30
C SER A 133 7.21 14.13 -1.77
N THR A 134 6.38 14.71 -2.65
CA THR A 134 5.21 15.49 -2.23
C THR A 134 4.22 14.60 -1.47
N ALA A 135 3.99 13.38 -1.95
CA ALA A 135 3.12 12.42 -1.28
C ALA A 135 3.70 11.88 0.04
N ASP A 136 4.96 12.11 0.41
CA ASP A 136 5.50 11.75 1.72
C ASP A 136 5.17 12.83 2.77
N LEU A 137 5.15 14.09 2.36
CA LEU A 137 4.92 15.23 3.24
C LEU A 137 3.44 15.58 3.40
N ALA A 138 2.63 15.28 2.39
CA ALA A 138 1.24 15.72 2.39
C ALA A 138 0.40 15.04 3.49
N PRO A 139 -0.47 15.79 4.18
CA PRO A 139 -1.38 15.23 5.18
C PRO A 139 -2.47 14.37 4.51
N ILE A 140 -3.06 13.47 5.29
CA ILE A 140 -4.33 12.84 4.90
C ILE A 140 -5.43 13.73 5.48
N ASP A 141 -6.27 14.28 4.61
CA ASP A 141 -7.45 15.06 4.98
C ASP A 141 -8.68 14.45 4.29
N GLU A 142 -9.63 15.26 3.82
CA GLU A 142 -10.71 14.79 2.96
C GLU A 142 -10.18 14.02 1.72
N TRP A 143 -8.94 14.31 1.30
CA TRP A 143 -8.22 13.67 0.21
C TRP A 143 -7.07 12.78 0.72
N LEU A 144 -6.88 11.65 0.03
CA LEU A 144 -5.91 10.62 0.41
C LEU A 144 -4.46 11.13 0.43
N PHE A 145 -4.14 12.10 -0.44
CA PHE A 145 -2.85 12.77 -0.48
C PHE A 145 -2.93 14.23 -0.04
N GLY A 146 -4.04 14.68 0.54
CA GLY A 146 -4.19 16.07 0.98
C GLY A 146 -4.75 16.98 -0.10
N THR A 147 -5.44 18.03 0.33
CA THR A 147 -6.05 19.05 -0.55
C THR A 147 -4.98 19.83 -1.32
N SER A 148 -3.83 20.12 -0.68
CA SER A 148 -2.72 20.89 -1.25
C SER A 148 -1.85 20.10 -2.24
N PHE A 149 -1.99 18.77 -2.32
CA PHE A 149 -1.12 17.89 -3.10
C PHE A 149 -0.90 18.34 -4.54
N VAL A 150 -1.98 18.74 -5.19
CA VAL A 150 -1.96 19.13 -6.61
C VAL A 150 -1.11 20.36 -6.83
N ASP A 151 -1.23 21.34 -5.94
CA ASP A 151 -0.53 22.60 -6.05
C ASP A 151 0.93 22.46 -5.60
N GLU A 152 1.19 21.68 -4.55
CA GLU A 152 2.56 21.34 -4.12
C GLU A 152 3.36 20.61 -5.22
N VAL A 153 2.72 19.72 -6.00
CA VAL A 153 3.39 19.08 -7.15
C VAL A 153 3.72 20.10 -8.25
N LYS A 154 2.82 21.04 -8.54
CA LYS A 154 3.06 22.08 -9.56
C LYS A 154 4.17 23.04 -9.12
N ASP A 155 4.14 23.46 -7.86
CA ASP A 155 5.12 24.36 -7.28
C ASP A 155 6.50 23.71 -7.27
N ALA A 156 6.58 22.45 -6.83
CA ALA A 156 7.83 21.70 -6.86
C ALA A 156 8.35 21.50 -8.30
N GLN A 157 7.46 21.31 -9.28
CA GLN A 157 7.84 21.23 -10.69
C GLN A 157 8.36 22.58 -11.23
N ALA A 158 7.77 23.70 -10.82
CA ALA A 158 8.23 25.04 -11.17
C ALA A 158 9.62 25.33 -10.58
N CYS A 159 9.81 25.00 -9.29
CA CYS A 159 11.10 25.10 -8.60
C CYS A 159 12.18 24.27 -9.31
N GLU A 160 11.87 23.04 -9.73
CA GLU A 160 12.82 22.17 -10.45
C GLU A 160 13.26 22.78 -11.80
N LYS A 161 12.35 23.46 -12.51
CA LYS A 161 12.68 24.18 -13.76
C LYS A 161 13.60 25.36 -13.50
N VAL A 162 13.29 26.17 -12.48
CA VAL A 162 14.13 27.33 -12.08
C VAL A 162 15.52 26.86 -11.64
N ALA A 163 15.59 25.83 -10.79
CA ALA A 163 16.85 25.24 -10.34
C ALA A 163 17.70 24.73 -11.51
N ARG A 164 17.10 24.12 -12.54
CA ARG A 164 17.83 23.70 -13.75
C ARG A 164 18.42 24.86 -14.55
N VAL A 165 17.74 26.02 -14.58
CA VAL A 165 18.28 27.23 -15.22
C VAL A 165 19.45 27.79 -14.40
N LEU A 166 19.33 27.82 -13.07
CA LEU A 166 20.37 28.31 -12.17
C LEU A 166 21.60 27.39 -12.09
N ALA A 167 21.39 26.07 -12.12
CA ALA A 167 22.44 25.05 -12.02
C ALA A 167 23.23 24.87 -13.33
N ARG A 168 22.98 25.68 -14.35
CA ARG A 168 23.72 25.63 -15.61
C ARG A 168 25.17 26.06 -15.37
N ALA A 169 26.03 25.07 -15.07
CA ALA A 169 27.48 25.25 -15.05
C ALA A 169 27.95 25.86 -16.38
N PRO A 170 28.95 26.76 -16.38
CA PRO A 170 29.48 27.31 -17.61
C PRO A 170 29.97 26.16 -18.49
N ALA A 171 29.57 26.18 -19.77
CA ALA A 171 30.02 25.19 -20.74
C ALA A 171 31.56 25.20 -20.77
N ALA A 172 32.17 24.10 -20.34
CA ALA A 172 33.59 23.88 -20.59
C ALA A 172 33.77 23.83 -22.12
N THR A 173 34.25 24.93 -22.67
CA THR A 173 34.66 25.03 -24.07
C THR A 173 36.00 24.32 -24.21
N SER A 174 36.00 22.99 -24.24
CA SER A 174 37.15 22.22 -24.69
C SER A 174 37.26 22.35 -26.21
N LYS A 175 37.98 23.38 -26.67
CA LYS A 175 38.54 23.41 -28.02
C LYS A 175 39.56 22.28 -28.14
N ALA A 176 39.18 21.15 -28.75
CA ALA A 176 40.14 20.18 -29.26
C ALA A 176 40.62 20.65 -30.65
N PRO A 177 41.93 20.69 -30.94
CA PRO A 177 42.41 20.93 -32.30
C PRO A 177 42.23 19.67 -33.17
N PRO A 178 42.02 19.81 -34.49
CA PRO A 178 41.90 18.67 -35.39
C PRO A 178 43.29 18.11 -35.71
N GLN A 179 43.54 16.83 -35.43
CA GLN A 179 44.69 16.12 -36.00
C GLN A 179 44.29 15.39 -37.28
N SER A 180 44.97 15.77 -38.34
CA SER A 180 44.89 15.27 -39.70
C SER A 180 45.47 13.87 -39.90
N ALA A 181 45.01 13.23 -40.96
CA ALA A 181 45.27 11.87 -41.41
C ALA A 181 46.75 11.43 -41.55
N GLY A 182 46.99 10.14 -41.34
CA GLY A 182 48.18 9.39 -41.75
C GLY A 182 47.86 7.91 -41.95
N LYS A 183 48.21 7.37 -43.12
CA LYS A 183 47.80 6.07 -43.68
C LYS A 183 48.54 4.86 -43.07
N ALA A 184 47.78 3.76 -42.94
CA ALA A 184 48.09 2.33 -43.10
C ALA A 184 49.52 1.78 -42.87
N GLN A 185 49.63 0.71 -42.07
CA GLN A 185 50.20 -0.55 -42.58
C GLN A 185 49.81 -1.79 -41.75
N LEU A 186 49.39 -2.82 -42.48
CA LEU A 186 49.16 -4.19 -42.03
C LEU A 186 50.48 -4.89 -41.68
N VAL A 187 50.53 -5.55 -40.52
CA VAL A 187 51.33 -6.78 -40.35
C VAL A 187 50.54 -7.80 -39.54
N ARG A 188 50.29 -8.94 -40.19
CA ARG A 188 49.65 -10.15 -39.68
C ARG A 188 50.71 -11.02 -39.01
N LYS A 189 50.52 -11.41 -37.74
CA LYS A 189 51.15 -12.61 -37.15
C LYS A 189 50.14 -13.34 -36.25
N GLN A 190 50.33 -14.65 -36.20
CA GLN A 190 49.34 -15.71 -36.06
C GLN A 190 48.94 -16.03 -34.60
N ALA A 191 47.73 -16.60 -34.49
CA ALA A 191 47.18 -17.58 -33.55
C ALA A 191 47.87 -17.84 -32.19
N ALA A 192 47.09 -17.70 -31.11
CA ALA A 192 46.89 -18.75 -30.11
C ALA A 192 45.64 -18.44 -29.25
N SER A 193 44.75 -19.42 -29.16
CA SER A 193 43.64 -19.48 -28.22
C SER A 193 44.16 -19.35 -26.77
N GLY A 194 43.62 -18.39 -26.02
CA GLY A 194 44.06 -18.09 -24.65
C GLY A 194 42.97 -17.45 -23.82
N ASN A 195 42.01 -18.25 -23.38
CA ASN A 195 41.01 -17.88 -22.38
C ASN A 195 41.74 -17.44 -21.09
N SER A 196 41.72 -16.13 -20.77
CA SER A 196 42.37 -15.61 -19.57
C SER A 196 41.47 -14.63 -18.80
N LYS A 197 40.78 -15.24 -17.83
CA LYS A 197 40.59 -14.77 -16.44
C LYS A 197 39.70 -13.54 -16.22
N ALA A 198 38.43 -13.84 -15.95
CA ALA A 198 37.62 -13.11 -14.99
C ALA A 198 38.24 -13.22 -13.56
N PRO A 199 38.09 -12.20 -12.69
CA PRO A 199 38.69 -12.21 -11.36
C PRO A 199 37.95 -13.16 -10.40
N ALA A 200 38.73 -14.02 -9.74
CA ALA A 200 38.27 -14.93 -8.71
C ALA A 200 38.00 -14.18 -7.39
N ARG A 201 36.82 -14.42 -6.80
CA ARG A 201 36.47 -14.00 -5.43
C ARG A 201 37.38 -14.70 -4.42
N GLN A 202 38.07 -13.95 -3.59
CA GLN A 202 38.76 -14.47 -2.41
C GLN A 202 37.74 -14.68 -1.28
N SER A 203 37.60 -15.92 -0.82
CA SER A 203 36.94 -16.26 0.44
C SER A 203 37.98 -16.87 1.37
N ASN A 204 38.25 -16.22 2.50
CA ASN A 204 38.97 -16.81 3.62
C ASN A 204 38.23 -16.42 4.91
N GLN A 205 37.54 -17.38 5.52
CA GLN A 205 37.84 -17.84 6.88
C GLN A 205 36.82 -18.92 7.34
N PRO A 206 37.24 -19.95 8.10
CA PRO A 206 36.45 -21.14 8.39
C PRO A 206 36.10 -21.31 9.88
N TYR A 207 34.93 -21.89 10.21
CA TYR A 207 34.82 -22.97 11.21
C TYR A 207 33.39 -23.56 11.25
N ARG A 208 33.33 -24.90 11.08
CA ARG A 208 32.46 -25.96 11.68
C ARG A 208 31.00 -25.66 12.10
N ARG A 209 30.03 -26.58 12.10
CA ARG A 209 29.81 -27.98 11.66
C ARG A 209 28.39 -28.31 12.17
N ALA A 210 27.67 -29.19 11.45
CA ALA A 210 26.42 -29.88 11.81
C ALA A 210 25.12 -29.04 11.74
N GLY A 211 24.01 -29.50 11.15
CA GLY A 211 23.63 -30.85 10.74
C GLY A 211 22.70 -30.83 9.52
N ALA A 212 22.73 -31.96 8.80
CA ALA A 212 21.92 -32.28 7.65
C ALA A 212 20.45 -32.51 8.02
N TYR A 213 19.56 -32.39 7.04
CA TYR A 213 18.56 -33.38 6.56
C TYR A 213 17.57 -32.63 5.66
N GLN A 214 17.87 -32.58 4.36
CA GLN A 214 17.24 -33.42 3.33
C GLN A 214 15.77 -33.10 3.06
N SER A 215 15.62 -32.27 2.04
CA SER A 215 14.53 -32.24 1.07
C SER A 215 14.10 -33.66 0.64
N ARG A 216 12.79 -33.93 0.67
CA ARG A 216 12.13 -34.68 -0.41
C ARG A 216 10.59 -34.59 -0.38
N ASN A 217 10.06 -34.54 -1.60
CA ASN A 217 8.75 -35.04 -2.05
C ASN A 217 7.51 -34.13 -1.97
N ARG A 218 7.29 -33.41 -3.08
CA ARG A 218 5.95 -33.10 -3.61
C ARG A 218 5.38 -34.34 -4.33
N PRO A 219 4.13 -34.74 -4.09
CA PRO A 219 3.43 -35.65 -4.99
C PRO A 219 2.63 -34.92 -6.07
N ARG A 220 2.65 -35.55 -7.24
CA ARG A 220 1.94 -35.23 -8.49
C ARG A 220 0.42 -35.45 -8.38
N ARG A 221 -0.31 -34.69 -9.20
CA ARG A 221 -1.69 -34.93 -9.66
C ARG A 221 -1.88 -36.37 -10.17
N SER A 222 -2.98 -37.00 -9.76
CA SER A 222 -3.57 -38.16 -10.44
C SER A 222 -5.01 -37.84 -10.87
N LEU A 223 -5.22 -37.86 -12.18
CA LEU A 223 -6.53 -38.03 -12.81
C LEU A 223 -6.94 -39.50 -12.65
N SER A 224 -8.16 -39.76 -12.19
CA SER A 224 -8.83 -41.06 -12.39
C SER A 224 -10.29 -40.86 -12.78
N ARG A 225 -10.57 -41.19 -14.04
CA ARG A 225 -11.86 -41.66 -14.55
C ARG A 225 -12.07 -43.09 -14.05
N SER A 226 -13.26 -43.42 -13.52
CA SER A 226 -13.92 -44.71 -13.82
C SER A 226 -15.36 -44.75 -13.32
N ARG A 227 -16.19 -45.38 -14.16
CA ARG A 227 -17.63 -45.67 -14.07
C ARG A 227 -17.98 -46.71 -12.99
N ALA A 228 -19.20 -46.63 -12.45
CA ALA A 228 -20.11 -47.73 -12.08
C ALA A 228 -21.53 -47.10 -12.02
N ARG A 229 -22.57 -47.45 -12.80
CA ARG A 229 -23.38 -48.69 -12.97
C ARG A 229 -23.99 -49.27 -11.68
N ARG A 230 -25.34 -49.20 -11.65
CA ARG A 230 -26.37 -49.98 -10.91
C ARG A 230 -26.46 -49.78 -9.39
N HIS A 231 -27.59 -49.26 -8.91
CA HIS A 231 -28.84 -50.01 -8.70
C HIS A 231 -30.04 -49.07 -8.87
#